data_AF-A0A1I4BCZ6-F1
#
_entry.id   AF-A0A1I4BCZ6-F1
#
_cell.length_a   1.000
_cell.length_b   1.000
_cell.length_c   1.000
_cell.angle_alpha   90.00
_cell.angle_beta   90.00
_cell.angle_gamma   90.00
#
_symmetry.space_group_name_H-M   'P 1'
#
loop_
_entity.id
_entity.type
_entity.pdbx_description
1 polymer ?
#
loop_
_entity_poly.entity_id
_entity_poly.type
_entity_poly.pdbx_seq_one_letter_code
_entity_poly.pdbx_strand_id
1 'polypeptide(L)'
;MLYVIAKISAIVIFLIFMFFFFINRSYTITDDSIYVKHGIFQKRLKLENYINCYVSSRKFITLNNLSSKDFVINLENTDKAHCEQFLDVIRKHNINILDIDTKKYEYTNYKSSNIYNFTLCQKHPVLFLILGGFFSLFISITLFILSINAADNMLYKLLLLVLCTAFVLNIPNIIFSQLMKIHINGSEITISCFPSKTRTIDVSDITSMHKKQVAYHYRSGNEYVEELQLKVASKLLYTRASISPELINYELFTSYLRDNGVPYSKDAITAEYDCTFHSLRNGIITFAILLLATYYTPLENLILYIQLLVQ
;
A
#
# COMPACT_ATOMS: atom_id res chain seq x y z
N MET A 1 -31.02 -25.87 -2.24
CA MET A 1 -29.74 -26.18 -2.95
C MET A 1 -28.79 -24.99 -2.96
N LEU A 2 -29.19 -23.82 -3.49
CA LEU A 2 -28.35 -22.60 -3.53
C LEU A 2 -27.78 -22.17 -2.17
N TYR A 3 -28.58 -22.25 -1.10
CA TYR A 3 -28.16 -21.89 0.26
C TYR A 3 -27.03 -22.77 0.81
N VAL A 4 -27.06 -24.08 0.49
CA VAL A 4 -26.03 -25.04 0.90
C VAL A 4 -24.73 -24.78 0.13
N ILE A 5 -24.84 -24.50 -1.17
CA ILE A 5 -23.70 -24.14 -2.02
C ILE A 5 -23.04 -22.85 -1.50
N ALA A 6 -23.81 -21.81 -1.16
CA ALA A 6 -23.29 -20.56 -0.62
C ALA A 6 -22.52 -20.74 0.71
N LYS A 7 -23.03 -21.58 1.63
CA LYS A 7 -22.34 -21.89 2.89
C LYS A 7 -21.03 -22.65 2.67
N ILE A 8 -21.05 -23.66 1.79
CA ILE A 8 -19.86 -24.46 1.48
C ILE A 8 -18.80 -23.57 0.83
N SER A 9 -19.19 -22.72 -0.13
CA SER A 9 -18.29 -21.75 -0.76
C SER A 9 -17.66 -20.78 0.25
N ALA A 10 -18.45 -20.24 1.19
CA ALA A 10 -17.94 -19.35 2.23
C ALA A 10 -16.92 -20.03 3.16
N ILE A 11 -17.18 -21.29 3.54
CA ILE A 11 -16.28 -22.08 4.40
C ILE A 11 -14.98 -22.41 3.67
N VAL A 12 -15.05 -22.89 2.43
CA VAL A 12 -13.87 -23.22 1.62
C VAL A 12 -13.00 -21.97 1.41
N ILE A 13 -13.61 -20.81 1.18
CA ILE A 13 -12.88 -19.57 0.97
C ILE A 13 -12.27 -19.04 2.27
N PHE A 14 -12.97 -19.15 3.40
CA PHE A 14 -12.41 -18.85 4.72
C PHE A 14 -11.18 -19.73 5.03
N LEU A 15 -11.24 -21.02 4.69
CA LEU A 15 -10.11 -21.94 4.86
C LEU A 15 -8.93 -21.58 3.95
N ILE A 16 -9.18 -21.19 2.69
CA ILE A 16 -8.13 -20.71 1.77
C ILE A 16 -7.50 -19.43 2.34
N PHE A 17 -8.30 -18.49 2.85
CA PHE A 17 -7.81 -17.25 3.44
C PHE A 17 -6.95 -17.51 4.68
N MET A 18 -7.43 -18.36 5.60
CA MET A 18 -6.66 -18.79 6.77
C MET A 18 -5.36 -19.46 6.36
N PHE A 19 -5.38 -20.32 5.34
CA PHE A 19 -4.15 -20.95 4.81
C PHE A 19 -3.13 -19.91 4.35
N PHE A 20 -3.53 -18.85 3.67
CA PHE A 20 -2.62 -17.77 3.26
C PHE A 20 -2.06 -16.96 4.43
N PHE A 21 -2.80 -16.82 5.54
CA PHE A 21 -2.33 -16.13 6.75
C PHE A 21 -1.23 -16.88 7.50
N PHE A 22 -1.22 -18.22 7.44
CA PHE A 22 -0.22 -19.05 8.15
C PHE A 22 1.06 -19.31 7.34
N ILE A 23 1.22 -18.66 6.19
CA ILE A 23 2.40 -18.86 5.35
C ILE A 23 3.58 -18.05 5.91
N ASN A 24 4.43 -18.72 6.68
CA ASN A 24 5.72 -18.17 7.08
C ASN A 24 6.65 -18.00 5.86
N ARG A 25 7.39 -16.89 5.85
CA ARG A 25 8.40 -16.59 4.83
C ARG A 25 9.74 -17.13 5.31
N SER A 26 10.38 -17.95 4.49
CA SER A 26 11.74 -18.45 4.75
C SER A 26 12.67 -18.10 3.60
N TYR A 27 13.95 -17.92 3.92
CA TYR A 27 14.99 -17.56 2.97
C TYR A 27 16.05 -18.66 2.94
N THR A 28 16.45 -19.07 1.74
CA THR A 28 17.58 -19.98 1.55
C THR A 28 18.58 -19.31 0.63
N ILE A 29 19.81 -19.15 1.11
CA ILE A 29 20.88 -18.46 0.40
C ILE A 29 21.75 -19.53 -0.26
N THR A 30 22.07 -19.32 -1.52
CA THR A 30 23.04 -20.09 -2.28
C THR A 30 24.06 -19.11 -2.87
N ASP A 31 25.21 -19.59 -3.32
CA ASP A 31 26.28 -18.71 -3.82
C ASP A 31 25.81 -17.75 -4.92
N ASP A 32 24.87 -18.14 -5.79
CA ASP A 32 24.43 -17.32 -6.93
C ASP A 32 23.00 -16.76 -6.81
N SER A 33 22.25 -17.20 -5.80
CA SER A 33 20.83 -16.85 -5.70
C SER A 33 20.24 -16.92 -4.30
N ILE A 34 19.21 -16.11 -4.10
CA ILE A 34 18.38 -16.12 -2.89
C ILE A 34 17.04 -16.75 -3.25
N TYR A 35 16.71 -17.85 -2.59
CA TYR A 35 15.39 -18.47 -2.69
C TYR A 35 14.50 -17.95 -1.58
N VAL A 36 13.33 -17.46 -2.00
CA VAL A 36 12.32 -16.90 -1.12
C VAL A 36 11.13 -17.83 -1.16
N LYS A 37 10.89 -18.54 -0.07
CA LYS A 37 9.77 -19.45 0.05
C LYS A 37 8.67 -18.77 0.87
N HIS A 38 7.49 -18.69 0.27
CA HIS A 38 6.24 -18.32 0.92
C HIS A 38 5.35 -19.55 0.85
N GLY A 39 5.46 -20.43 1.86
CA GLY A 39 4.61 -21.61 1.96
C GLY A 39 4.93 -22.58 0.82
N ILE A 40 3.99 -22.78 -0.11
CA ILE A 40 4.16 -23.64 -1.28
C ILE A 40 4.87 -22.89 -2.43
N PHE A 41 4.79 -21.55 -2.46
CA PHE A 41 5.39 -20.77 -3.53
C PHE A 41 6.86 -20.48 -3.24
N GLN A 42 7.73 -20.82 -4.19
CA GLN A 42 9.15 -20.51 -4.13
C GLN A 42 9.52 -19.59 -5.29
N LYS A 43 10.18 -18.48 -4.97
CA LYS A 43 10.73 -17.54 -5.95
C LYS A 43 12.25 -17.55 -5.85
N ARG A 44 12.93 -17.78 -6.97
CA ARG A 44 14.39 -17.64 -7.07
C ARG A 44 14.74 -16.21 -7.48
N LEU A 45 15.64 -15.59 -6.74
CA LEU A 45 16.23 -14.30 -7.07
C LEU A 45 17.68 -14.53 -7.45
N LYS A 46 18.04 -14.30 -8.70
CA LYS A 46 19.44 -14.41 -9.13
C LYS A 46 20.17 -13.11 -8.81
N LEU A 47 21.32 -13.21 -8.15
CA LEU A 47 22.07 -12.05 -7.66
C LEU A 47 22.66 -11.21 -8.80
N GLU A 48 22.99 -11.84 -9.93
CA GLU A 48 23.45 -11.19 -11.17
C GLU A 48 22.55 -10.07 -11.70
N ASN A 49 21.27 -10.08 -11.34
CA ASN A 49 20.29 -9.10 -11.81
C ASN A 49 20.26 -7.83 -10.94
N TYR A 50 20.99 -7.78 -9.83
CA TYR A 50 20.96 -6.67 -8.89
C TYR A 50 22.22 -5.84 -9.01
N ILE A 51 22.09 -4.52 -8.82
CA ILE A 51 23.21 -3.57 -8.92
C ILE A 51 23.52 -2.94 -7.58
N ASN A 52 22.49 -2.62 -6.80
CA ASN A 52 22.65 -1.96 -5.51
C ASN A 52 22.05 -2.83 -4.39
N CYS A 53 22.74 -2.83 -3.26
CA CYS A 53 22.32 -3.45 -2.02
C CYS A 53 22.40 -2.42 -0.90
N TYR A 54 21.26 -2.10 -0.29
CA TYR A 54 21.19 -1.23 0.88
C TYR A 54 20.99 -2.06 2.13
N VAL A 55 21.80 -1.82 3.16
CA VAL A 55 21.85 -2.66 4.35
C VAL A 55 21.62 -1.80 5.58
N SER A 56 20.73 -2.27 6.45
CA SER A 56 20.70 -1.89 7.86
C SER A 56 20.82 -3.17 8.68
N SER A 57 21.95 -3.31 9.36
CA SER A 57 22.43 -4.55 10.00
C SER A 57 21.46 -5.23 10.96
N ARG A 58 20.42 -4.52 11.41
CA ARG A 58 19.40 -5.01 12.35
C ARG A 58 17.97 -4.91 11.84
N LYS A 59 17.75 -4.28 10.68
CA LYS A 59 16.39 -3.98 10.19
C LYS A 59 16.11 -4.66 8.85
N PHE A 60 16.96 -4.47 7.84
CA PHE A 60 16.65 -4.95 6.49
C PHE A 60 17.86 -5.03 5.58
N ILE A 61 17.70 -5.81 4.49
CA ILE A 61 18.52 -5.75 3.28
C ILE A 61 17.58 -5.47 2.09
N THR A 62 17.90 -4.45 1.30
CA THR A 62 17.16 -4.09 0.09
C THR A 62 18.06 -4.27 -1.13
N LEU A 63 17.69 -5.20 -2.01
CA LEU A 63 18.33 -5.41 -3.30
C LEU A 63 17.56 -4.69 -4.40
N ASN A 64 18.24 -3.84 -5.16
CA ASN A 64 17.67 -3.05 -6.26
C ASN A 64 18.26 -3.49 -7.61
N ASN A 65 17.37 -3.55 -8.61
CA ASN A 65 17.66 -3.86 -10.01
C ASN A 65 17.29 -2.63 -10.86
N LEU A 66 17.98 -2.43 -12.00
CA LEU A 66 17.64 -1.45 -13.04
C LEU A 66 16.16 -1.44 -13.44
N SER A 67 15.46 -2.57 -13.35
CA SER A 67 14.01 -2.65 -13.65
C SER A 67 13.10 -2.09 -12.53
N SER A 68 13.65 -1.39 -11.53
CA SER A 68 12.93 -0.78 -10.40
C SER A 68 12.15 -1.76 -9.51
N LYS A 69 12.49 -3.06 -9.56
CA LYS A 69 11.90 -4.06 -8.66
C LYS A 69 12.81 -4.27 -7.47
N ASP A 70 12.53 -3.51 -6.42
CA ASP A 70 13.19 -3.68 -5.14
C ASP A 70 12.74 -4.97 -4.47
N PHE A 71 13.71 -5.66 -3.90
CA PHE A 71 13.47 -6.82 -3.07
C PHE A 71 13.99 -6.57 -1.66
N VAL A 72 13.07 -6.58 -0.69
CA VAL A 72 13.39 -6.35 0.71
C VAL A 72 13.33 -7.65 1.50
N ILE A 73 14.38 -7.88 2.27
CA ILE A 73 14.55 -8.92 3.26
C ILE A 73 14.41 -8.25 4.62
N ASN A 74 13.42 -8.65 5.42
CA ASN A 74 13.27 -8.17 6.78
C ASN A 74 14.23 -8.94 7.69
N LEU A 75 15.04 -8.24 8.48
CA LEU A 75 16.01 -8.78 9.41
C LEU A 75 15.62 -8.59 10.89
N GLU A 76 14.47 -8.00 11.21
CA GLU A 76 14.06 -7.64 12.59
C GLU A 76 14.13 -8.82 13.59
N ASN A 77 13.95 -10.05 13.11
CA ASN A 77 14.00 -11.28 13.92
C ASN A 77 15.16 -12.22 13.52
N THR A 78 16.20 -11.70 12.87
CA THR A 78 17.32 -12.50 12.34
C THR A 78 18.61 -12.17 13.10
N ASP A 79 19.35 -13.19 13.51
CA ASP A 79 20.66 -12.97 14.17
C ASP A 79 21.66 -12.33 13.21
N LYS A 80 22.54 -11.47 13.75
CA LYS A 80 23.58 -10.77 12.98
C LYS A 80 24.48 -11.71 12.17
N ALA A 81 24.75 -12.91 12.68
CA ALA A 81 25.57 -13.91 11.98
C ALA A 81 24.96 -14.31 10.61
N HIS A 82 23.63 -14.44 10.54
CA HIS A 82 22.93 -14.74 9.28
C HIS A 82 22.93 -13.53 8.33
N CYS A 83 22.92 -12.31 8.87
CA CYS A 83 23.10 -11.09 8.08
C CYS A 83 24.48 -11.08 7.40
N GLU A 84 25.56 -11.35 8.15
CA GLU A 84 26.90 -11.42 7.57
C GLU A 84 27.01 -12.52 6.50
N GLN A 85 26.39 -13.70 6.70
CA GLN A 85 26.34 -14.73 5.67
C GLN A 85 25.65 -14.25 4.38
N PHE A 86 24.57 -13.46 4.51
CA PHE A 86 23.92 -12.82 3.37
C PHE A 86 24.87 -11.86 2.65
N LEU A 87 25.58 -11.03 3.41
CA LEU A 87 26.50 -10.03 2.87
C LEU A 87 27.72 -10.68 2.22
N ASP A 88 28.26 -11.74 2.80
CA ASP A 88 29.38 -12.50 2.24
C ASP A 88 29.06 -13.07 0.86
N VAL A 89 27.82 -13.56 0.67
CA VAL A 89 27.36 -13.99 -0.64
C VAL A 89 27.23 -12.80 -1.58
N ILE A 90 26.62 -11.69 -1.16
CA ILE A 90 26.46 -10.49 -1.99
C ILE A 90 27.82 -9.90 -2.41
N ARG A 91 28.82 -9.90 -1.51
CA ARG A 91 30.20 -9.43 -1.76
C ARG A 91 30.91 -10.21 -2.87
N LYS A 92 30.52 -11.48 -3.12
CA LYS A 92 31.05 -12.27 -4.24
C LYS A 92 30.49 -11.81 -5.59
N HIS A 93 29.41 -11.04 -5.60
CA HIS A 93 28.80 -10.46 -6.80
C HIS A 93 29.21 -8.99 -6.92
N ASN A 94 29.28 -8.47 -8.15
CA ASN A 94 29.61 -7.07 -8.42
C ASN A 94 28.45 -6.10 -8.07
N ILE A 95 27.95 -6.19 -6.85
CA ILE A 95 26.82 -5.41 -6.32
C ILE A 95 27.40 -4.32 -5.41
N ASN A 96 26.97 -3.07 -5.61
CA ASN A 96 27.37 -1.96 -4.73
C ASN A 96 26.64 -2.09 -3.40
N ILE A 97 27.37 -2.14 -2.29
CA ILE A 97 26.80 -2.25 -0.95
C ILE A 97 26.92 -0.90 -0.23
N LEU A 98 25.78 -0.37 0.21
CA LEU A 98 25.70 0.78 1.12
C LEU A 98 25.15 0.32 2.47
N ASP A 99 25.98 0.42 3.51
CA ASP A 99 25.52 0.36 4.89
C ASP A 99 24.93 1.73 5.27
N ILE A 100 23.62 1.76 5.47
CA ILE A 100 22.85 2.97 5.78
C ILE A 100 23.14 3.45 7.20
N ASP A 101 23.44 2.54 8.12
CA ASP A 101 23.67 2.85 9.53
C ASP A 101 25.05 3.53 9.70
N THR A 102 26.06 3.03 8.98
CA THR A 102 27.46 3.51 9.10
C THR A 102 27.93 4.40 7.96
N LYS A 103 27.15 4.54 6.89
CA LYS A 103 27.51 5.21 5.63
C LYS A 103 28.75 4.64 4.96
N LYS A 104 29.10 3.38 5.27
CA LYS A 104 30.23 2.69 4.64
C LYS A 104 29.81 2.15 3.28
N TYR A 105 30.72 2.28 2.33
CA TYR A 105 30.58 1.81 0.96
C TYR A 105 31.50 0.64 0.72
N GLU A 106 30.95 -0.48 0.28
CA GLU A 106 31.71 -1.63 -0.19
C GLU A 106 31.40 -1.83 -1.70
N TYR A 107 32.45 -1.66 -2.50
CA TYR A 107 32.55 -1.70 -3.97
C TYR A 107 32.02 -0.49 -4.77
N THR A 108 32.98 0.14 -5.47
CA THR A 108 32.88 1.36 -6.28
C THR A 108 33.18 1.04 -7.73
N ASN A 109 32.16 0.93 -8.58
CA ASN A 109 32.32 1.07 -10.04
C ASN A 109 31.48 2.20 -10.65
N TYR A 110 30.77 2.98 -9.82
CA TYR A 110 30.03 4.17 -10.26
C TYR A 110 30.46 5.40 -9.47
N LYS A 111 30.70 6.50 -10.18
CA LYS A 111 30.95 7.83 -9.59
C LYS A 111 29.81 8.17 -8.62
N SER A 112 30.21 8.62 -7.44
CA SER A 112 29.49 8.71 -6.18
C SER A 112 28.30 9.69 -6.11
N SER A 113 27.73 10.15 -7.23
CA SER A 113 26.69 11.20 -7.20
C SER A 113 25.25 10.69 -7.26
N ASN A 114 24.99 9.45 -7.71
CA ASN A 114 23.63 8.89 -7.85
C ASN A 114 23.50 7.51 -7.18
N ILE A 115 23.81 7.45 -5.88
CA ILE A 115 23.88 6.21 -5.11
C ILE A 115 22.49 5.65 -4.79
N TYR A 116 21.53 6.55 -4.56
CA TYR A 116 20.18 6.17 -4.17
C TYR A 116 19.30 5.96 -5.41
N ASN A 117 19.02 4.70 -5.70
CA ASN A 117 18.01 4.25 -6.64
C ASN A 117 17.13 3.17 -5.99
N PHE A 118 15.90 3.53 -5.63
CA PHE A 118 14.93 2.63 -5.00
C PHE A 118 13.49 3.14 -5.14
N THR A 119 12.52 2.34 -4.74
CA THR A 119 11.10 2.63 -4.77
C THR A 119 10.47 2.31 -3.42
N LEU A 120 9.66 3.23 -2.92
CA LEU A 120 8.73 3.01 -1.83
C LEU A 120 7.37 2.62 -2.39
N CYS A 121 6.79 1.56 -1.82
CA CYS A 121 5.44 1.10 -2.11
C CYS A 121 4.86 0.46 -0.85
N GLN A 122 3.53 0.27 -0.80
CA GLN A 122 2.87 -0.34 0.35
C GLN A 122 3.38 -1.77 0.60
N LYS A 123 3.68 -2.12 1.86
CA LYS A 123 4.11 -3.48 2.27
C LYS A 123 3.07 -4.53 1.93
N HIS A 124 1.79 -4.18 2.04
CA HIS A 124 0.70 -5.12 1.83
C HIS A 124 0.41 -5.31 0.34
N PRO A 125 0.24 -6.57 -0.13
CA PRO A 125 -0.08 -6.81 -1.51
C PRO A 125 -1.48 -6.27 -1.80
N VAL A 126 -1.54 -5.25 -2.67
CA VAL A 126 -2.78 -4.70 -3.24
C VAL A 126 -3.72 -5.81 -3.73
N LEU A 127 -3.15 -6.93 -4.17
CA LEU A 127 -3.85 -8.14 -4.57
C LEU A 127 -4.77 -8.70 -3.47
N PHE A 128 -4.35 -8.75 -2.20
CA PHE A 128 -5.19 -9.29 -1.11
C PHE A 128 -6.36 -8.36 -0.78
N LEU A 129 -6.15 -7.04 -0.85
CA LEU A 129 -7.24 -6.07 -0.70
C LEU A 129 -8.22 -6.13 -1.87
N ILE A 130 -7.72 -6.30 -3.10
CA ILE A 130 -8.57 -6.49 -4.29
C ILE A 130 -9.35 -7.80 -4.19
N LEU A 131 -8.70 -8.90 -3.81
CA LEU A 131 -9.35 -10.21 -3.65
C LEU A 131 -10.39 -10.18 -2.52
N GLY A 132 -10.06 -9.62 -1.36
CA GLY A 132 -11.00 -9.44 -0.25
C GLY A 132 -12.17 -8.53 -0.63
N GLY A 133 -11.88 -7.47 -1.38
CA GLY A 133 -12.88 -6.58 -1.96
C GLY A 133 -13.86 -7.29 -2.89
N PHE A 134 -13.32 -7.98 -3.89
CA PHE A 134 -14.11 -8.77 -4.84
C PHE A 134 -14.91 -9.86 -4.13
N PHE A 135 -14.34 -10.52 -3.12
CA PHE A 135 -15.00 -11.56 -2.35
C PHE A 135 -16.17 -11.03 -1.51
N SER A 136 -15.98 -9.91 -0.80
CA SER A 136 -17.04 -9.25 -0.04
C SER A 136 -18.18 -8.79 -0.97
N LEU A 137 -17.84 -8.24 -2.14
CA LEU A 137 -18.82 -7.85 -3.15
C LEU A 137 -19.58 -9.06 -3.71
N PHE A 138 -18.89 -10.16 -3.99
CA PHE A 138 -19.52 -11.42 -4.43
C PHE A 138 -20.49 -11.97 -3.39
N ILE A 139 -20.09 -12.02 -2.11
CA ILE A 139 -20.98 -12.42 -1.00
C ILE A 139 -22.18 -11.48 -0.93
N SER A 140 -21.94 -10.16 -0.97
CA SER A 140 -23.00 -9.16 -0.83
C SER A 140 -24.02 -9.25 -1.96
N ILE A 141 -23.57 -9.43 -3.21
CA ILE A 141 -24.45 -9.65 -4.38
C ILE A 141 -25.19 -10.99 -4.24
N THR A 142 -24.52 -12.05 -3.82
CA THR A 142 -25.15 -13.37 -3.65
C THR A 142 -26.24 -13.31 -2.57
N LEU A 143 -25.96 -12.66 -1.44
CA LEU A 143 -26.94 -12.41 -0.38
C LEU A 143 -28.08 -11.50 -0.86
N PHE A 144 -27.79 -10.48 -1.69
CA PHE A 144 -28.81 -9.63 -2.31
C PHE A 144 -29.76 -10.41 -3.19
N ILE A 145 -29.24 -11.20 -4.13
CA ILE A 145 -30.04 -12.03 -5.04
C ILE A 145 -30.86 -13.06 -4.26
N LEU A 146 -30.26 -13.71 -3.25
CA LEU A 146 -30.97 -14.64 -2.37
C LEU A 146 -32.08 -13.94 -1.57
N SER A 147 -31.87 -12.69 -1.14
CA SER A 147 -32.84 -11.90 -0.39
C SER A 147 -34.00 -11.37 -1.24
N ILE A 148 -33.76 -11.08 -2.53
CA ILE A 148 -34.80 -10.68 -3.48
C ILE A 148 -35.88 -11.75 -3.57
N ASN A 149 -35.46 -13.03 -3.56
CA ASN A 149 -36.34 -14.18 -3.72
C ASN A 149 -36.93 -14.71 -2.40
N ALA A 150 -36.47 -14.25 -1.23
CA ALA A 150 -36.79 -14.88 0.06
C ALA A 150 -37.55 -13.98 1.05
N ALA A 151 -37.67 -12.66 0.84
CA ALA A 151 -38.35 -11.78 1.78
C ALA A 151 -39.09 -10.61 1.13
N ASP A 152 -40.35 -10.40 1.54
CA ASP A 152 -41.18 -9.22 1.22
C ASP A 152 -40.73 -7.94 1.96
N ASN A 153 -39.72 -8.05 2.84
CA ASN A 153 -39.32 -6.95 3.70
C ASN A 153 -38.40 -5.96 2.97
N MET A 154 -39.02 -4.91 2.40
CA MET A 154 -38.34 -3.82 1.67
C MET A 154 -37.21 -3.16 2.49
N LEU A 155 -37.34 -3.08 3.81
CA LEU A 155 -36.32 -2.49 4.69
C LEU A 155 -35.00 -3.27 4.65
N TYR A 156 -35.07 -4.61 4.59
CA TYR A 156 -33.89 -5.46 4.49
C TYR A 156 -33.19 -5.31 3.13
N LYS A 157 -33.97 -5.21 2.05
CA LYS A 157 -33.45 -4.97 0.68
C LYS A 157 -32.75 -3.62 0.58
N LEU A 158 -33.35 -2.58 1.17
CA LEU A 158 -32.77 -1.23 1.18
C LEU A 158 -31.49 -1.16 2.02
N LEU A 159 -31.47 -1.78 3.20
CA LEU A 159 -30.28 -1.84 4.05
C LEU A 159 -29.13 -2.56 3.35
N LEU A 160 -29.41 -3.67 2.64
CA LEU A 160 -28.39 -4.41 1.92
C LEU A 160 -27.88 -3.65 0.68
N LEU A 161 -28.74 -2.89 -0.01
CA LEU A 161 -28.35 -1.99 -1.09
C LEU A 161 -27.42 -0.87 -0.58
N VAL A 162 -27.75 -0.26 0.57
CA VAL A 162 -26.91 0.77 1.22
C VAL A 162 -25.53 0.20 1.59
N LEU A 163 -25.47 -1.02 2.12
CA LEU A 163 -24.20 -1.69 2.43
C LEU A 163 -23.39 -1.99 1.16
N CYS A 164 -24.01 -2.53 0.11
CA CYS A 164 -23.35 -2.79 -1.18
C CYS A 164 -22.78 -1.52 -1.80
N THR A 165 -23.55 -0.43 -1.78
CA THR A 165 -23.17 0.85 -2.39
C THR A 165 -22.08 1.55 -1.60
N ALA A 166 -22.17 1.55 -0.26
CA ALA A 166 -21.08 1.99 0.61
C ALA A 166 -19.79 1.20 0.34
N PHE A 167 -19.90 -0.11 0.10
CA PHE A 167 -18.75 -0.95 -0.21
C PHE A 167 -18.10 -0.59 -1.56
N VAL A 168 -18.90 -0.45 -2.61
CA VAL A 168 -18.45 -0.05 -3.96
C VAL A 168 -17.81 1.34 -3.95
N LEU A 169 -18.30 2.26 -3.11
CA LEU A 169 -17.74 3.61 -2.95
C LEU A 169 -16.35 3.64 -2.31
N ASN A 170 -16.12 2.78 -1.33
CA ASN A 170 -14.91 2.81 -0.52
C ASN A 170 -13.76 2.00 -1.14
N ILE A 171 -14.06 0.94 -1.90
CA ILE A 171 -13.07 0.08 -2.55
C ILE A 171 -12.09 0.85 -3.45
N PRO A 172 -12.53 1.72 -4.39
CA PRO A 172 -11.62 2.48 -5.23
C PRO A 172 -10.68 3.37 -4.42
N ASN A 173 -11.18 4.01 -3.35
CA ASN A 173 -10.34 4.84 -2.48
C ASN A 173 -9.25 4.02 -1.77
N ILE A 174 -9.60 2.83 -1.27
CA ILE A 174 -8.65 1.91 -0.65
C ILE A 174 -7.64 1.40 -1.68
N ILE A 175 -8.07 1.07 -2.90
CA ILE A 175 -7.16 0.60 -3.96
C ILE A 175 -6.22 1.73 -4.40
N PHE A 176 -6.74 2.93 -4.64
CA PHE A 176 -5.94 4.05 -5.14
C PHE A 176 -4.93 4.57 -4.12
N SER A 177 -5.25 4.56 -2.82
CA SER A 177 -4.27 4.89 -1.78
C SER A 177 -3.12 3.87 -1.75
N GLN A 178 -3.42 2.60 -2.02
CA GLN A 178 -2.45 1.52 -2.04
C GLN A 178 -1.56 1.50 -3.30
N LEU A 179 -1.94 2.23 -4.34
CA LEU A 179 -1.18 2.35 -5.59
C LEU A 179 -0.18 3.52 -5.60
N MET A 180 0.00 4.21 -4.48
CA MET A 180 1.06 5.21 -4.35
C MET A 180 2.44 4.55 -4.44
N LYS A 181 3.31 5.10 -5.29
CA LYS A 181 4.72 4.73 -5.38
C LYS A 181 5.59 5.97 -5.41
N ILE A 182 6.63 5.98 -4.60
CA ILE A 182 7.64 7.04 -4.58
C ILE A 182 8.94 6.42 -5.08
N HIS A 183 9.45 6.87 -6.20
CA HIS A 183 10.70 6.40 -6.78
C HIS A 183 11.79 7.44 -6.58
N ILE A 184 12.95 7.00 -6.10
CA ILE A 184 14.15 7.80 -5.87
C ILE A 184 15.17 7.42 -6.92
N ASN A 185 15.72 8.41 -7.60
CA ASN A 185 16.78 8.24 -8.57
C ASN A 185 17.79 9.40 -8.45
N GLY A 186 18.86 9.19 -7.69
CA GLY A 186 19.80 10.26 -7.38
C GLY A 186 19.12 11.34 -6.54
N SER A 187 19.09 12.58 -7.05
CA SER A 187 18.41 13.72 -6.42
C SER A 187 16.91 13.78 -6.72
N GLU A 188 16.45 13.08 -7.76
CA GLU A 188 15.06 13.14 -8.23
C GLU A 188 14.15 12.21 -7.43
N ILE A 189 13.02 12.76 -6.98
CA ILE A 189 11.95 12.04 -6.28
C ILE A 189 10.69 12.08 -7.16
N THR A 190 10.33 10.93 -7.72
CA THR A 190 9.13 10.78 -8.56
C THR A 190 8.00 10.12 -7.78
N ILE A 191 6.92 10.86 -7.57
CA ILE A 191 5.73 10.43 -6.85
C ILE A 191 4.64 10.11 -7.87
N SER A 192 4.29 8.85 -7.97
CA SER A 192 3.22 8.35 -8.83
C SER A 192 2.07 7.83 -7.97
N CYS A 193 0.85 8.24 -8.28
CA CYS A 193 -0.33 7.75 -7.59
C CYS A 193 -1.47 7.67 -8.60
N PHE A 194 -1.91 6.47 -8.96
CA PHE A 194 -3.01 6.31 -9.90
C PHE A 194 -4.35 6.72 -9.26
N PRO A 195 -5.28 7.41 -9.96
CA PRO A 195 -5.17 7.99 -11.30
C PRO A 195 -4.63 9.44 -11.37
N SER A 196 -3.99 9.96 -10.32
CA SER A 196 -3.38 11.30 -10.35
C SER A 196 -2.15 11.37 -11.26
N LYS A 197 -1.85 12.58 -11.73
CA LYS A 197 -0.62 12.86 -12.48
C LYS A 197 0.61 12.61 -11.62
N THR A 198 1.61 11.93 -12.19
CA THR A 198 2.94 11.79 -11.61
C THR A 198 3.59 13.16 -11.40
N ARG A 199 4.22 13.34 -10.25
CA ARG A 199 4.97 14.56 -9.90
C ARG A 199 6.42 14.19 -9.66
N THR A 200 7.34 15.00 -10.14
CA THR A 200 8.77 14.86 -9.86
C THR A 200 9.23 16.12 -9.15
N ILE A 201 9.96 15.94 -8.05
CA ILE A 201 10.57 17.01 -7.26
C ILE A 201 12.04 16.68 -7.07
N ASP A 202 12.90 17.70 -6.93
CA ASP A 202 14.27 17.46 -6.50
C ASP A 202 14.35 17.45 -4.96
N VAL A 203 15.24 16.64 -4.40
CA VAL A 203 15.45 16.59 -2.95
C VAL A 203 15.93 17.93 -2.38
N SER A 204 16.66 18.72 -3.17
CA SER A 204 17.09 20.07 -2.79
C SER A 204 15.94 21.06 -2.64
N ASP A 205 14.78 20.79 -3.23
CA ASP A 205 13.57 21.61 -3.04
C ASP A 205 12.90 21.35 -1.68
N ILE A 206 13.26 20.28 -0.97
CA ILE A 206 12.69 19.93 0.32
C ILE A 206 13.34 20.77 1.42
N THR A 207 12.58 21.69 1.99
CA THR A 207 13.07 22.63 3.01
C THR A 207 13.04 22.05 4.42
N SER A 208 12.18 21.07 4.69
CA SER A 208 12.14 20.38 5.99
C SER A 208 11.33 19.09 5.93
N MET A 209 11.59 18.20 6.89
CA MET A 209 10.78 17.02 7.16
C MET A 209 10.29 17.01 8.62
N HIS A 210 9.10 16.46 8.86
CA HIS A 210 8.52 16.33 10.20
C HIS A 210 7.80 14.99 10.35
N LYS A 211 8.00 14.28 11.47
CA LYS A 211 7.20 13.10 11.79
C LYS A 211 6.04 13.52 12.68
N LYS A 212 4.83 13.31 12.19
CA LYS A 212 3.58 13.59 12.90
C LYS A 212 2.92 12.27 13.29
N GLN A 213 2.54 12.10 14.55
CA GLN A 213 1.57 11.07 14.91
C GLN A 213 0.17 11.59 14.60
N VAL A 214 -0.52 10.90 13.69
CA VAL A 214 -1.91 11.19 13.33
C VAL A 214 -2.81 10.18 14.03
N ALA A 215 -3.73 10.68 14.84
CA ALA A 215 -4.75 9.87 15.48
C ALA A 215 -5.92 9.68 14.50
N TYR A 216 -6.12 8.44 14.06
CA TYR A 216 -7.35 8.00 13.41
C TYR A 216 -8.33 7.55 14.48
N HIS A 217 -9.43 8.29 14.61
CA HIS A 217 -10.46 8.01 15.60
C HIS A 217 -11.47 6.99 15.05
N TYR A 218 -11.51 5.81 15.66
CA TYR A 218 -12.53 4.80 15.42
C TYR A 218 -13.43 4.67 16.65
N ARG A 219 -14.66 4.19 16.46
CA ARG A 219 -15.58 3.89 17.59
C ARG A 219 -15.00 2.88 18.60
N SER A 220 -14.02 2.06 18.19
CA SER A 220 -13.36 1.04 19.01
C SER A 220 -12.03 1.50 19.64
N GLY A 221 -11.58 2.74 19.39
CA GLY A 221 -10.33 3.27 19.91
C GLY A 221 -9.64 4.22 18.93
N ASN A 222 -8.52 4.80 19.39
CA ASN A 222 -7.67 5.64 18.56
C ASN A 222 -6.51 4.80 18.03
N GLU A 223 -6.29 4.82 16.72
CA GLU A 223 -5.09 4.30 16.09
C GLU A 223 -4.15 5.46 15.80
N TYR A 224 -2.89 5.37 16.26
CA TYR A 224 -1.89 6.40 16.02
C TYR A 224 -0.95 5.92 14.93
N VAL A 225 -0.99 6.59 13.78
CA VAL A 225 -0.11 6.29 12.65
C VAL A 225 0.95 7.37 12.57
N GLU A 226 2.22 6.97 12.52
CA GLU A 226 3.32 7.90 12.23
C GLU A 226 3.34 8.24 10.74
N GLU A 227 3.25 9.53 10.43
CA GLU A 227 3.33 10.06 9.07
C GLU A 227 4.53 10.98 8.92
N LEU A 228 5.31 10.80 7.85
CA LEU A 228 6.36 11.70 7.45
C LEU A 228 5.79 12.78 6.53
N GLN A 229 5.85 14.02 6.99
CA GLN A 229 5.47 15.22 6.25
C GLN A 229 6.72 15.86 5.66
N LEU A 230 6.66 16.25 4.39
CA LEU A 230 7.74 16.95 3.69
C LEU A 230 7.26 18.34 3.29
N LYS A 231 8.05 19.36 3.56
CA LYS A 231 7.83 20.72 3.07
C LYS A 231 8.70 20.94 1.85
N VAL A 232 8.08 21.25 0.72
CA VAL A 232 8.76 21.56 -0.55
C VAL A 232 8.60 23.05 -0.82
N ALA A 233 9.72 23.77 -0.88
CA ALA A 233 9.76 25.23 -0.82
C ALA A 233 8.95 25.75 0.39
N SER A 234 7.85 26.47 0.13
CA SER A 234 6.95 27.02 1.16
C SER A 234 5.70 26.19 1.43
N LYS A 235 5.49 25.06 0.74
CA LYS A 235 4.24 24.29 0.77
C LYS A 235 4.44 22.88 1.33
N LEU A 236 3.41 22.33 1.98
CA LEU A 236 3.38 20.92 2.33
C LEU A 236 3.27 20.07 1.05
N LEU A 237 4.10 19.05 0.92
CA LEU A 237 3.99 18.06 -0.12
C LEU A 237 2.78 17.16 0.14
N TYR A 238 1.72 17.42 -0.62
CA TYR A 238 0.54 16.57 -0.56
C TYR A 238 0.72 15.29 -1.37
N THR A 239 0.51 14.16 -0.71
CA THR A 239 0.40 12.83 -1.31
C THR A 239 -0.96 12.23 -0.95
N ARG A 240 -1.48 11.32 -1.79
CA ARG A 240 -2.81 10.70 -1.57
C ARG A 240 -2.83 9.66 -0.46
N ALA A 241 -1.66 9.12 -0.12
CA ALA A 241 -1.48 8.20 0.98
C ALA A 241 -0.33 8.73 1.83
N SER A 242 -0.40 8.49 3.13
CA SER A 242 0.65 8.94 4.04
C SER A 242 1.97 8.24 3.77
N ILE A 243 3.08 8.96 3.97
CA ILE A 243 4.41 8.38 3.95
C ILE A 243 4.68 7.82 5.36
N SER A 244 4.29 6.58 5.59
CA SER A 244 4.35 5.94 6.91
C SER A 244 5.35 4.77 6.94
N PRO A 245 5.71 4.25 8.13
CA PRO A 245 6.52 3.03 8.29
C PRO A 245 5.94 1.77 7.61
N GLU A 246 4.70 1.82 7.13
CA GLU A 246 4.05 0.74 6.37
C GLU A 246 4.56 0.66 4.92
N LEU A 247 5.30 1.66 4.45
CA LEU A 247 5.95 1.60 3.14
C LEU A 247 7.22 0.74 3.20
N ILE A 248 7.41 -0.07 2.17
CA ILE A 248 8.68 -0.73 1.86
C ILE A 248 9.74 0.36 1.66
N ASN A 249 10.95 0.15 2.18
CA ASN A 249 12.06 1.10 2.11
C ASN A 249 11.79 2.44 2.82
N TYR A 250 10.80 2.54 3.73
CA TYR A 250 10.57 3.75 4.52
C TYR A 250 11.83 4.23 5.26
N GLU A 251 12.50 3.32 5.97
CA GLU A 251 13.73 3.63 6.72
C GLU A 251 14.85 4.11 5.79
N LEU A 252 15.05 3.44 4.65
CA LEU A 252 15.99 3.86 3.60
C LEU A 252 15.67 5.27 3.08
N PHE A 253 14.39 5.59 2.90
CA PHE A 253 13.96 6.93 2.50
C PHE A 253 14.24 8.01 3.55
N THR A 254 14.04 7.71 4.83
CA THR A 254 14.39 8.67 5.90
C THR A 254 15.90 8.92 5.98
N SER A 255 16.71 7.89 5.76
CA SER A 255 18.17 8.04 5.69
C SER A 255 18.61 8.80 4.45
N TYR A 256 18.00 8.55 3.29
CA TYR A 256 18.20 9.32 2.07
C TYR A 256 17.96 10.82 2.29
N LEU A 257 16.84 11.20 2.91
CA LEU A 257 16.54 12.62 3.19
C LEU A 257 17.57 13.24 4.14
N ARG A 258 17.99 12.50 5.17
CA ARG A 258 19.03 12.95 6.11
C ARG A 258 20.38 13.14 5.41
N ASP A 259 20.74 12.24 4.52
CA ASP A 259 22.00 12.28 3.77
C ASP A 259 22.06 13.43 2.78
N ASN A 260 20.90 13.85 2.26
CA ASN A 260 20.75 15.05 1.45
C ASN A 260 20.57 16.33 2.29
N GLY A 261 20.78 16.28 3.61
CA GLY A 261 20.78 17.45 4.47
C GLY A 261 19.40 18.05 4.75
N VAL A 262 18.31 17.32 4.49
CA VAL A 262 16.95 17.80 4.77
C VAL A 262 16.77 17.93 6.29
N PRO A 263 16.50 19.13 6.82
CA PRO A 263 16.43 19.35 8.26
C PRO A 263 15.13 18.80 8.87
N TYR A 264 15.22 18.34 10.11
CA TYR A 264 14.05 17.90 10.88
C TYR A 264 13.39 19.11 11.56
N SER A 265 12.13 19.38 11.22
CA SER A 265 11.30 20.38 11.90
C SER A 265 10.69 19.80 13.18
N LYS A 266 10.81 20.54 14.29
CA LYS A 266 10.13 20.19 15.55
C LYS A 266 8.63 20.51 15.50
N ASP A 267 8.26 21.54 14.72
CA ASP A 267 6.88 21.99 14.61
C ASP A 267 6.15 21.25 13.49
N ALA A 268 4.88 20.95 13.74
CA ALA A 268 3.99 20.37 12.74
C ALA A 268 3.90 21.29 11.53
N ILE A 269 4.07 20.72 10.33
CA ILE A 269 3.92 21.48 9.10
C ILE A 269 2.43 21.69 8.88
N THR A 270 1.93 22.88 9.19
CA THR A 270 0.54 23.25 8.96
C THR A 270 0.28 23.38 7.47
N ALA A 271 -0.74 22.68 6.98
CA ALA A 271 -1.30 22.86 5.65
C ALA A 271 -2.70 23.43 5.77
N GLU A 272 -3.02 24.43 4.94
CA GLU A 272 -4.41 24.71 4.57
C GLU A 272 -4.97 23.48 3.87
N TYR A 273 -5.92 22.82 4.52
CA TYR A 273 -6.54 21.59 4.04
C TYR A 273 -7.70 21.94 3.11
N ASP A 274 -7.71 21.36 1.91
CA ASP A 274 -8.85 21.40 0.99
C ASP A 274 -9.21 19.97 0.54
N CYS A 275 -9.86 19.23 1.44
CA CYS A 275 -10.21 17.81 1.27
C CYS A 275 -11.52 17.55 0.52
N THR A 276 -12.06 18.54 -0.19
CA THR A 276 -13.41 18.49 -0.77
C THR A 276 -13.50 17.75 -2.11
N PHE A 277 -12.38 17.48 -2.80
CA PHE A 277 -12.43 17.12 -4.22
C PHE A 277 -12.59 15.63 -4.56
N HIS A 278 -12.49 14.70 -3.60
CA HIS A 278 -12.51 13.25 -3.91
C HIS A 278 -13.74 12.48 -3.43
N SER A 279 -14.38 12.85 -2.31
CA SER A 279 -15.63 12.20 -1.90
C SER A 279 -16.78 12.53 -2.85
N LEU A 280 -16.82 13.76 -3.37
CA LEU A 280 -17.90 14.27 -4.22
C LEU A 280 -17.92 13.58 -5.61
N ARG A 281 -16.75 13.40 -6.24
CA ARG A 281 -16.64 12.71 -7.53
C ARG A 281 -17.05 11.23 -7.44
N ASN A 282 -16.62 10.54 -6.38
CA ASN A 282 -16.98 9.14 -6.16
C ASN A 282 -18.45 8.98 -5.76
N GLY A 283 -18.99 9.95 -5.02
CA GLY A 283 -20.43 10.08 -4.74
C GLY A 283 -21.26 10.22 -6.02
N ILE A 284 -20.85 11.10 -6.95
CA ILE A 284 -21.56 11.31 -8.22
C ILE A 284 -21.52 10.07 -9.12
N ILE A 285 -20.36 9.42 -9.25
CA ILE A 285 -20.24 8.20 -10.08
C ILE A 285 -21.06 7.05 -9.50
N THR A 286 -21.09 6.92 -8.17
CA THR A 286 -21.90 5.87 -7.52
C THR A 286 -23.38 6.19 -7.61
N PHE A 287 -23.78 7.45 -7.45
CA PHE A 287 -25.15 7.89 -7.67
C PHE A 287 -25.62 7.57 -9.09
N ALA A 288 -24.76 7.76 -10.10
CA ALA A 288 -25.06 7.39 -11.49
C ALA A 288 -25.20 5.86 -11.68
N ILE A 289 -24.35 5.05 -11.03
CA ILE A 289 -24.44 3.57 -11.04
C ILE A 289 -25.70 3.10 -10.31
N LEU A 290 -26.06 3.75 -9.19
CA LEU A 290 -27.30 3.50 -8.45
C LEU A 290 -28.53 3.83 -9.30
N LEU A 291 -28.53 4.98 -9.98
CA LEU A 291 -29.58 5.40 -10.92
C LEU A 291 -29.78 4.36 -12.03
N LEU A 292 -28.69 3.86 -12.63
CA LEU A 292 -28.72 2.81 -13.64
C LEU A 292 -29.22 1.47 -13.09
N ALA A 293 -28.83 1.10 -11.86
CA ALA A 293 -29.30 -0.11 -11.20
C ALA A 293 -30.79 -0.03 -10.81
N THR A 294 -31.27 1.17 -10.44
CA THR A 294 -32.69 1.44 -10.14
C THR A 294 -33.51 1.73 -11.40
N TYR A 295 -32.90 1.95 -12.57
CA TYR A 295 -33.63 2.13 -13.83
C TYR A 295 -34.37 0.85 -14.26
N TYR A 296 -34.00 -0.30 -13.69
CA TYR A 296 -34.73 -1.57 -13.80
C TYR A 296 -35.85 -1.75 -12.74
N THR A 297 -36.11 -0.72 -11.93
CA THR A 297 -37.30 -0.62 -11.07
C THR A 297 -38.19 0.53 -11.54
N PRO A 298 -39.53 0.37 -11.62
CA PRO A 298 -40.41 1.40 -12.16
C PRO A 298 -40.27 2.73 -11.40
N LEU A 299 -40.10 3.82 -12.17
CA LEU A 299 -39.88 5.20 -11.72
C LEU A 299 -40.90 5.69 -10.66
N GLU A 300 -42.10 5.12 -10.68
CA GLU A 300 -43.22 5.44 -9.77
C GLU A 300 -42.89 5.15 -8.29
N ASN A 301 -42.07 4.14 -8.00
CA ASN A 301 -41.68 3.82 -6.62
C ASN A 301 -40.59 4.76 -6.07
N LEU A 302 -39.80 5.37 -6.94
CA LEU A 302 -38.75 6.33 -6.55
C LEU A 302 -39.36 7.67 -6.12
N ILE A 303 -40.42 8.10 -6.81
CA ILE A 303 -41.15 9.35 -6.49
C ILE A 303 -41.82 9.21 -5.11
N LEU A 304 -42.42 8.05 -4.81
CA LEU A 304 -43.02 7.77 -3.51
C LEU A 304 -41.98 7.76 -2.37
N TYR A 305 -40.78 7.23 -2.62
CA TYR A 305 -39.68 7.19 -1.64
C TYR A 305 -39.10 8.57 -1.34
N ILE A 306 -38.99 9.44 -2.35
CA ILE A 306 -38.53 10.82 -2.16
C ILE A 306 -39.56 11.63 -1.38
N GLN A 307 -40.86 11.39 -1.61
CA GLN A 307 -41.93 12.04 -0.85
C GLN A 307 -41.97 11.62 0.62
N LEU A 308 -41.63 10.36 0.94
CA LEU A 308 -41.57 9.85 2.33
C LEU A 308 -40.33 10.30 3.12
N LEU A 309 -39.24 10.67 2.44
CA LEU A 309 -38.01 11.15 3.08
C LEU A 309 -37.99 12.67 3.35
N VAL A 310 -38.95 13.41 2.78
CA VAL A 310 -39.05 14.88 2.88
C VAL A 310 -40.19 15.32 3.83
N GLN A 311 -40.88 14.39 4.47
CA GLN A 311 -41.75 14.62 5.62
C GLN A 311 -41.01 14.32 6.93
#